data_AF-A0AAN8IFW5-F1
#
_entry.id   AF-A0AAN8IFW5-F1
#
_cell.length_a   1.000
_cell.length_b   1.000
_cell.length_c   1.000
_cell.angle_alpha   90.00
_cell.angle_beta   90.00
_cell.angle_gamma   90.00
#
_symmetry.space_group_name_H-M   'P 1'
#
loop_
_entity.id
_entity.type
_entity.pdbx_description
1 polymer ?
#
loop_
_entity_poly.entity_id
_entity_poly.type
_entity_poly.pdbx_seq_one_letter_code
_entity_poly.pdbx_strand_id
1 'polypeptide(L)'
;MQQHTNTMEPLHEHENVEDYPRKRIKSSHYSTGATNVTYQQHKTGREERAAVLGKHGGFRGCTIWFTGLSGAGKTTIAFAVEKILTQMGIPCCGLDGDNVRHGLCKNLGFSKEERSENIR
;
A
#
# COMPACT_ATOMS: atom_id res chain seq x y z
N MET A 1 12.44 52.02 -8.85
CA MET A 1 12.65 50.63 -9.31
C MET A 1 12.69 49.75 -8.07
N GLN A 2 11.52 49.28 -7.61
CA GLN A 2 11.38 48.53 -6.36
C GLN A 2 11.68 47.06 -6.64
N GLN A 3 12.62 46.49 -5.87
CA GLN A 3 12.88 45.06 -5.87
C GLN A 3 11.79 44.38 -5.02
N HIS A 4 10.95 43.56 -5.65
CA HIS A 4 10.02 42.68 -4.94
C HIS A 4 10.81 41.48 -4.41
N THR A 5 11.07 41.46 -3.11
CA THR A 5 11.57 40.28 -2.40
C THR A 5 10.38 39.37 -2.13
N ASN A 6 10.29 38.26 -2.87
CA ASN A 6 9.32 37.20 -2.61
C ASN A 6 9.84 36.38 -1.41
N THR A 7 9.46 36.77 -0.20
CA THR A 7 9.59 35.92 1.00
C THR A 7 8.52 34.82 0.91
N MET A 8 8.94 33.59 0.61
CA MET A 8 8.06 32.43 0.81
C MET A 8 7.91 32.21 2.31
N GLU A 9 6.68 32.32 2.79
CA GLU A 9 6.32 31.89 4.14
C GLU A 9 6.53 30.36 4.28
N PRO A 10 7.00 29.87 5.43
CA PRO A 10 7.14 28.45 5.66
C PRO A 10 5.75 27.80 5.75
N LEU A 11 5.53 26.75 4.96
CA LEU A 11 4.38 25.85 5.10
C LEU A 11 4.47 25.12 6.44
N HIS A 12 3.98 25.75 7.51
CA HIS A 12 3.66 25.06 8.75
C HIS A 12 2.21 24.64 8.71
N GLU A 13 1.99 23.35 8.46
CA GLU A 13 0.93 22.56 9.09
C GLU A 13 1.30 21.09 8.91
N HIS A 14 1.99 20.55 9.93
CA HIS A 14 2.06 19.11 10.12
C HIS A 14 0.64 18.66 10.51
N GLU A 15 -0.20 18.33 9.53
CA GLU A 15 -1.38 17.52 9.81
C GLU A 15 -0.89 16.19 10.42
N ASN A 16 -1.14 16.04 11.71
CA ASN A 16 -0.77 14.86 12.47
C ASN A 16 -1.64 13.70 11.98
N VAL A 17 -1.04 12.84 11.13
CA VAL A 17 -1.70 11.65 10.53
C VAL A 17 -2.23 10.67 11.59
N GLU A 18 -1.88 10.85 12.86
CA GLU A 18 -2.35 10.05 13.99
C GLU A 18 -3.85 10.24 14.32
N ASP A 19 -4.48 11.36 13.93
CA ASP A 19 -5.87 11.67 14.34
C ASP A 19 -6.94 11.13 13.36
N TYR A 20 -6.54 10.36 12.33
CA TYR A 20 -7.51 9.69 11.48
C TYR A 20 -8.18 8.54 12.23
N PRO A 21 -9.50 8.59 12.50
CA PRO A 21 -10.18 7.55 13.25
C PRO A 21 -10.12 6.23 12.46
N ARG A 22 -9.40 5.23 12.99
CA ARG A 22 -9.44 3.86 12.47
C ARG A 22 -10.83 3.29 12.72
N LYS A 23 -11.76 3.49 11.77
CA LYS A 23 -13.06 2.81 11.76
C LYS A 23 -12.79 1.31 11.78
N ARG A 24 -13.07 0.67 12.92
CA ARG A 24 -13.08 -0.79 13.06
C ARG A 24 -14.25 -1.30 12.22
N ILE A 25 -13.97 -1.67 10.98
CA ILE A 25 -14.95 -2.35 10.13
C ILE A 25 -15.26 -3.67 10.84
N LYS A 26 -16.52 -3.87 11.26
CA LYS A 26 -16.98 -5.16 11.78
C LYS A 26 -16.76 -6.17 10.66
N SER A 27 -15.95 -7.20 10.90
CA SER A 27 -15.74 -8.28 9.94
C SER A 27 -17.08 -8.95 9.69
N SER A 28 -17.70 -8.68 8.54
CA SER A 28 -18.71 -9.57 8.01
C SER A 28 -18.07 -10.95 7.89
N HIS A 29 -18.71 -11.97 8.46
CA HIS A 29 -18.27 -13.35 8.32
C HIS A 29 -18.27 -13.71 6.82
N TYR A 30 -17.12 -13.59 6.17
CA TYR A 30 -16.91 -14.21 4.87
C TYR A 30 -16.94 -15.72 5.12
N SER A 31 -17.83 -16.43 4.43
CA SER A 31 -17.81 -17.89 4.39
C SER A 31 -16.48 -18.31 3.78
N THR A 32 -15.53 -18.73 4.61
CA THR A 32 -14.28 -19.32 4.12
C THR A 32 -14.62 -20.71 3.62
N GLY A 33 -14.49 -20.95 2.31
CA GLY A 33 -14.63 -22.30 1.73
C GLY A 33 -13.58 -23.30 2.22
N ALA A 34 -12.57 -22.84 2.97
CA ALA A 34 -11.56 -23.69 3.58
C ALA A 34 -12.14 -24.41 4.82
N THR A 35 -12.09 -25.75 4.80
CA THR A 35 -12.46 -26.61 5.94
C THR A 35 -11.20 -27.06 6.69
N ASN A 36 -11.37 -27.44 7.96
CA ASN A 36 -10.29 -27.96 8.81
C ASN A 36 -9.08 -27.02 8.98
N VAL A 37 -9.32 -25.71 9.02
CA VAL A 37 -8.28 -24.69 9.21
C VAL A 37 -8.29 -24.15 10.64
N THR A 38 -7.10 -24.00 11.23
CA THR A 38 -6.91 -23.34 12.52
C THR A 38 -6.09 -22.07 12.34
N TYR A 39 -6.52 -20.98 12.96
CA TYR A 39 -5.74 -19.74 12.94
C TYR A 39 -4.49 -19.88 13.80
N GLN A 40 -3.33 -19.59 13.23
CA GLN A 40 -2.05 -19.63 13.92
C GLN A 40 -1.61 -18.21 14.29
N GLN A 41 -1.48 -17.93 15.59
CA GLN A 41 -1.04 -16.63 16.08
C GLN A 41 0.42 -16.39 15.75
N HIS A 42 0.74 -15.20 15.25
CA HIS A 42 2.12 -14.80 15.02
C HIS A 42 2.84 -14.53 16.35
N LYS A 43 4.10 -14.97 16.47
CA LYS A 43 4.95 -14.73 17.63
C LYS A 43 5.54 -13.31 17.68
N THR A 44 5.46 -12.57 16.57
CA THR A 44 6.09 -11.25 16.39
C THR A 44 5.03 -10.19 16.12
N GLY A 45 5.10 -9.08 16.86
CA GLY A 45 4.16 -7.95 16.78
C GLY A 45 4.41 -6.98 15.62
N ARG A 46 3.56 -5.96 15.46
CA ARG A 46 3.79 -4.89 14.46
C ARG A 46 4.98 -4.01 14.82
N GLU A 47 5.06 -3.59 16.08
CA GLU A 47 6.16 -2.74 16.56
C GLU A 47 7.51 -3.45 16.51
N GLU A 48 7.55 -4.73 16.88
CA GLU A 48 8.78 -5.54 16.79
C GLU A 48 9.27 -5.68 15.35
N ARG A 49 8.36 -5.91 14.38
CA ARG A 49 8.72 -5.89 12.96
C ARG A 49 9.21 -4.52 12.52
N ALA A 50 8.55 -3.45 12.95
CA ALA A 50 8.92 -2.09 12.59
C ALA A 50 10.31 -1.71 13.11
N ALA A 51 10.69 -2.19 14.30
CA ALA A 51 12.00 -1.95 14.90
C ALA A 51 13.18 -2.49 14.06
N VAL A 52 12.91 -3.45 13.16
CA VAL A 52 13.93 -4.07 12.29
C VAL A 52 13.73 -3.79 10.79
N LEU A 53 12.65 -3.10 10.40
CA LEU A 53 12.30 -2.85 9.01
C LEU A 53 12.63 -1.40 8.60
N GLY A 54 13.78 -1.24 7.94
CA GLY A 54 14.17 0.02 7.32
C GLY A 54 14.89 0.99 8.25
N LYS A 55 14.99 2.25 7.83
CA LYS A 55 15.77 3.29 8.55
C LYS A 55 14.94 4.08 9.57
N HIS A 56 13.61 4.04 9.45
CA HIS A 56 12.70 4.90 10.22
C HIS A 56 11.95 4.08 11.26
N GLY A 57 11.84 4.60 12.49
CA GLY A 57 11.11 3.93 13.57
C GLY A 57 9.58 3.96 13.39
N GLY A 58 8.91 3.07 14.12
CA GLY A 58 7.45 2.96 14.18
C GLY A 58 6.84 2.18 13.02
N PHE A 59 5.69 1.55 13.25
CA PHE A 59 5.00 0.77 12.21
C PHE A 59 4.34 1.67 11.16
N ARG A 60 4.68 1.44 9.87
CA ARG A 60 4.19 2.24 8.73
C ARG A 60 3.58 1.39 7.61
N GLY A 61 3.28 0.12 7.89
CA GLY A 61 2.71 -0.79 6.90
C GLY A 61 1.34 -0.31 6.43
N CYS A 62 1.22 -0.08 5.12
CA CYS A 62 0.00 0.36 4.45
C CYS A 62 -0.04 -0.15 3.00
N THR A 63 -1.20 -0.02 2.37
CA THR A 63 -1.39 -0.31 0.94
C THR A 63 -1.82 0.96 0.22
N ILE A 64 -1.07 1.35 -0.81
CA ILE A 64 -1.46 2.42 -1.73
C ILE A 64 -2.07 1.74 -2.96
N TRP A 65 -3.39 1.89 -3.14
CA TRP A 65 -4.13 1.21 -4.19
C TRP A 65 -4.34 2.12 -5.42
N PHE A 66 -3.48 1.98 -6.43
CA PHE A 66 -3.66 2.68 -7.71
C PHE A 66 -4.72 2.00 -8.57
N THR A 67 -5.78 2.73 -8.90
CA THR A 67 -6.87 2.27 -9.78
C THR A 67 -7.12 3.27 -10.90
N GLY A 68 -7.67 2.80 -12.02
CA GLY A 68 -7.86 3.61 -13.23
C GLY A 68 -7.77 2.79 -14.52
N LEU A 69 -8.16 3.43 -15.63
CA LEU A 69 -8.17 2.82 -16.96
C LEU A 69 -6.79 2.29 -17.39
N SER A 70 -6.77 1.35 -18.34
CA SER A 70 -5.53 0.95 -19.00
C SER A 70 -4.85 2.17 -19.64
N GLY A 71 -3.53 2.30 -19.51
CA GLY A 71 -2.79 3.47 -19.99
C GLY A 71 -2.85 4.73 -19.10
N ALA A 72 -3.65 4.75 -18.01
CA ALA A 72 -3.73 5.92 -17.12
C ALA A 72 -2.46 6.20 -16.27
N GLY A 73 -1.36 5.45 -16.49
CA GLY A 73 -0.09 5.67 -15.80
C GLY A 73 0.07 5.01 -14.43
N LYS A 74 -0.84 4.09 -14.03
CA LYS A 74 -0.80 3.41 -12.71
C LYS A 74 0.56 2.78 -12.41
N THR A 75 1.06 1.93 -13.30
CA THR A 75 2.35 1.23 -13.17
C THR A 75 3.51 2.22 -13.13
N THR A 76 3.48 3.24 -14.00
CA THR A 76 4.49 4.30 -14.03
C THR A 76 4.60 5.03 -12.69
N ILE A 77 3.47 5.44 -12.12
CA ILE A 77 3.44 6.12 -10.83
C ILE A 77 3.83 5.17 -9.70
N ALA A 78 3.31 3.94 -9.68
CA ALA A 78 3.58 2.96 -8.63
C ALA A 78 5.09 2.66 -8.50
N PHE A 79 5.78 2.41 -9.62
CA PHE A 79 7.22 2.15 -9.60
C PHE A 79 8.07 3.40 -9.34
N ALA A 80 7.59 4.59 -9.73
CA ALA A 80 8.23 5.84 -9.33
C ALA A 80 8.15 6.07 -7.80
N VAL A 81 6.98 5.81 -7.20
CA VAL A 81 6.78 5.86 -5.75
C VAL A 81 7.66 4.84 -5.03
N GLU A 82 7.70 3.60 -5.52
CA GLU A 82 8.57 2.55 -4.96
C GLU A 82 10.04 2.97 -4.97
N LYS A 83 10.52 3.52 -6.10
CA LYS A 83 11.89 4.02 -6.22
C LYS A 83 12.19 5.11 -5.20
N ILE A 84 11.30 6.09 -5.04
CA ILE A 84 11.48 7.21 -4.10
C ILE A 84 11.48 6.71 -2.66
N LEU A 85 10.51 5.89 -2.27
CA LEU A 85 10.42 5.33 -0.90
C LEU A 85 11.67 4.49 -0.56
N THR A 86 12.14 3.68 -1.50
CA THR A 86 13.36 2.88 -1.33
C THR A 86 14.58 3.78 -1.11
N GLN A 87 14.73 4.85 -1.90
CA GLN A 87 15.81 5.85 -1.73
C GLN A 87 15.74 6.54 -0.36
N MET A 88 14.54 6.77 0.16
CA MET A 88 14.31 7.32 1.50
C MET A 88 14.54 6.31 2.63
N GLY A 89 14.84 5.04 2.32
CA GLY A 89 15.03 3.98 3.31
C GLY A 89 13.74 3.47 3.94
N ILE A 90 12.62 3.64 3.24
CA ILE A 90 11.30 3.11 3.61
C ILE A 90 11.08 1.82 2.82
N PRO A 91 11.00 0.64 3.46
CA PRO A 91 10.74 -0.62 2.76
C PRO A 91 9.36 -0.59 2.10
N CYS A 92 9.31 -0.93 0.81
CA CYS A 92 8.09 -1.00 0.02
C CYS A 92 8.22 -2.09 -1.04
N CYS A 93 7.09 -2.45 -1.64
CA CYS A 93 7.01 -3.42 -2.74
C CYS A 93 5.88 -3.03 -3.68
N GLY A 94 6.16 -2.98 -4.98
CA GLY A 94 5.18 -2.77 -6.04
C GLY A 94 4.52 -4.08 -6.48
N LEU A 95 3.20 -4.17 -6.33
CA LEU A 95 2.39 -5.25 -6.90
C LEU A 95 1.65 -4.73 -8.13
N ASP A 96 2.12 -5.11 -9.32
CA ASP A 96 1.51 -4.75 -10.59
C ASP A 96 0.68 -5.91 -11.15
N GLY A 97 -0.49 -5.60 -11.71
CA GLY A 97 -1.45 -6.59 -12.20
C GLY A 97 -0.88 -7.49 -13.30
N ASP A 98 0.00 -6.96 -14.15
CA ASP A 98 0.63 -7.76 -15.22
C ASP A 98 1.73 -8.65 -14.63
N ASN A 99 2.54 -8.13 -13.70
CA ASN A 99 3.56 -8.93 -13.01
C ASN A 99 2.95 -10.09 -12.20
N VAL A 100 1.85 -9.84 -11.49
CA VAL A 100 1.16 -10.86 -10.69
C VAL A 100 0.56 -11.96 -11.57
N ARG A 101 0.12 -11.63 -12.79
CA ARG A 101 -0.39 -12.59 -13.79
C ARG A 101 0.66 -13.54 -14.34
N HIS A 102 1.95 -13.19 -14.29
CA HIS A 102 3.00 -14.14 -14.65
C HIS A 102 3.23 -15.23 -13.60
N GLY A 103 2.76 -15.04 -12.36
CA GLY A 103 2.99 -15.96 -11.24
C GLY A 103 1.70 -16.40 -10.56
N LEU A 104 1.33 -15.69 -9.49
CA LEU A 104 0.20 -16.05 -8.60
C LEU A 104 -1.12 -16.17 -9.35
N CYS A 105 -1.36 -15.32 -10.35
CA CYS A 105 -2.61 -15.27 -11.11
C CYS A 105 -2.50 -15.86 -12.53
N LYS A 106 -1.50 -16.69 -12.81
CA LYS A 106 -1.24 -17.24 -14.16
C LYS A 106 -2.36 -18.11 -14.72
N ASN A 107 -3.20 -18.66 -13.86
CA ASN A 107 -4.35 -19.50 -14.22
C ASN A 107 -5.66 -18.70 -14.36
N LEU A 108 -5.61 -17.37 -14.23
CA LEU A 108 -6.77 -16.49 -14.39
C LEU A 108 -6.71 -15.78 -15.74
N GLY A 109 -7.70 -16.04 -16.60
CA GLY A 109 -7.93 -15.31 -17.83
C GLY A 109 -8.48 -13.89 -17.62
N PHE A 110 -9.32 -13.44 -18.56
CA PHE A 110 -9.87 -12.08 -18.59
C PHE A 110 -11.40 -12.02 -18.55
N SER A 111 -12.07 -13.14 -18.26
CA SER A 111 -13.51 -13.12 -17.98
C SER A 111 -13.84 -12.23 -16.76
N LYS A 112 -15.11 -11.86 -16.60
CA LYS A 112 -15.55 -11.00 -15.50
C LYS A 112 -15.26 -11.65 -14.15
N GLU A 113 -15.49 -12.95 -14.06
CA GLU A 113 -15.31 -13.78 -12.87
C GLU A 113 -13.81 -13.90 -12.53
N GLU A 114 -12.97 -14.19 -13.52
CA GLU A 114 -11.51 -14.27 -13.33
C GLU A 114 -10.88 -12.92 -12.96
N ARG A 115 -11.41 -11.81 -13.49
CA ARG A 115 -11.01 -10.46 -13.07
C ARG A 115 -11.41 -10.14 -11.63
N SER A 116 -12.56 -10.65 -11.17
CA SER A 116 -12.99 -10.50 -9.78
C SER A 116 -12.08 -11.29 -8.82
N GLU A 117 -11.68 -12.51 -9.19
CA GLU A 117 -10.74 -13.30 -8.37
C GLU A 117 -9.35 -12.66 -8.32
N ASN A 118 -8.90 -12.06 -9.43
CA ASN A 118 -7.60 -11.38 -9.49
C ASN A 118 -7.47 -10.20 -8.50
N ILE A 119 -8.57 -9.65 -7.99
CA ILE A 119 -8.58 -8.51 -7.06
C ILE A 119 -9.11 -8.86 -5.65
N ARG A 120 -9.25 -10.17 -5.34
CA ARG A 120 -9.87 -10.66 -4.10
C ARG A 120 -9.01 -10.44 -2.85
#